data_AF-A0A835UR33-F1
#
_entry.id   AF-A0A835UR33-F1
#
_cell.length_a   1.000
_cell.length_b   1.000
_cell.length_c   1.000
_cell.angle_alpha   90.00
_cell.angle_beta   90.00
_cell.angle_gamma   90.00
#
_symmetry.space_group_name_H-M   'P 1'
#
loop_
_entity.id
_entity.type
_entity.pdbx_description
1 polymer ?
#
loop_
_entity_poly.entity_id
_entity_poly.type
_entity_poly.pdbx_seq_one_letter_code
_entity_poly.pdbx_strand_id
1 'polypeptide(L)'
;MAEEGAVIGVHTVDQWKESLKLAEESKKLVVVDFTASWCGPCRIIAPLFAELAKRFVDVLFLKVDVDELKPVAEEWKINAMPTFVFLKEGVIVDKLVGANKDDLPKKIMIHAYKQ
;
A
#
# COMPACT_ATOMS: atom_id res chain seq x y z
N MET A 1 -13.59 5.88 -12.17
CA MET A 1 -12.99 4.80 -12.97
C MET A 1 -11.59 4.60 -12.42
N ALA A 2 -11.39 3.60 -11.55
CA ALA A 2 -10.08 3.26 -11.05
C ALA A 2 -9.47 2.27 -12.03
N GLU A 3 -8.34 2.62 -12.66
CA GLU A 3 -7.64 1.70 -13.56
C GLU A 3 -7.20 0.46 -12.77
N GLU A 4 -7.75 -0.70 -13.12
CA GLU A 4 -7.41 -1.98 -12.52
C GLU A 4 -5.92 -2.27 -12.75
N GLY A 5 -5.19 -2.51 -11.66
CA GLY A 5 -3.76 -2.78 -11.70
C GLY A 5 -2.85 -1.54 -11.74
N ALA A 6 -3.35 -0.38 -11.35
CA ALA A 6 -2.55 0.83 -11.11
C ALA A 6 -2.25 1.04 -9.63
N VAL A 7 -1.15 1.74 -9.34
CA VAL A 7 -0.85 2.25 -8.00
C VAL A 7 -1.54 3.61 -7.86
N ILE A 8 -2.45 3.72 -6.90
CA ILE A 8 -3.22 4.94 -6.64
C ILE A 8 -2.43 5.82 -5.68
N GLY A 9 -2.06 7.02 -6.11
CA GLY A 9 -1.46 8.04 -5.25
C GLY A 9 -2.51 8.69 -4.37
N VAL A 10 -2.37 8.56 -3.06
CA VAL A 10 -3.28 9.16 -2.08
C VAL A 10 -2.61 10.42 -1.54
N HIS A 11 -3.19 11.57 -1.84
CA HIS A 11 -2.63 12.90 -1.52
C HIS A 11 -3.43 13.68 -0.47
N THR A 12 -4.63 13.20 -0.09
CA THR A 12 -5.49 13.85 0.91
C THR A 12 -6.11 12.84 1.87
N VAL A 13 -6.48 13.31 3.07
CA VAL A 13 -7.14 12.47 4.10
C VAL A 13 -8.50 11.96 3.62
N ASP A 14 -9.24 12.75 2.82
CA ASP A 14 -10.50 12.31 2.22
C ASP A 14 -10.30 11.14 1.25
N GLN A 15 -9.29 11.23 0.37
CA GLN A 15 -8.94 10.12 -0.54
C GLN A 15 -8.48 8.88 0.23
N TRP A 16 -7.75 9.06 1.32
CA TRP A 16 -7.35 7.97 2.20
C TRP A 16 -8.57 7.24 2.78
N LYS A 17 -9.51 7.99 3.37
CA LYS A 17 -10.74 7.44 3.94
C LYS A 17 -11.61 6.74 2.89
N GLU A 18 -11.76 7.35 1.72
CA GLU A 18 -12.53 6.76 0.62
C GLU A 18 -11.90 5.44 0.13
N SER A 19 -10.57 5.40 0.01
CA SER A 19 -9.83 4.19 -0.40
C SER A 19 -9.99 3.05 0.61
N LEU A 20 -9.93 3.35 1.91
CA LEU A 20 -10.17 2.37 2.97
C LEU A 20 -11.61 1.86 2.97
N LYS A 21 -12.58 2.76 2.78
CA LYS A 21 -13.99 2.38 2.70
C LYS A 21 -14.27 1.49 1.48
N LEU A 22 -13.75 1.86 0.31
CA LEU A 22 -13.90 1.08 -0.90
C LEU A 22 -13.32 -0.33 -0.75
N ALA A 23 -12.19 -0.44 -0.04
CA ALA A 23 -11.56 -1.73 0.24
C ALA A 23 -12.39 -2.63 1.16
N GLU A 24 -13.00 -2.05 2.19
CA GLU A 24 -13.92 -2.75 3.10
C GLU A 24 -15.14 -3.27 2.33
N GLU A 25 -15.75 -2.43 1.49
CA GLU A 25 -16.90 -2.80 0.65
C GLU A 25 -16.55 -3.86 -0.39
N SER A 26 -15.36 -3.76 -1.01
CA SER A 26 -14.92 -4.67 -2.08
C SER A 26 -14.34 -5.98 -1.57
N LYS A 27 -14.09 -6.11 -0.24
CA LYS A 27 -13.40 -7.25 0.40
C LYS A 27 -12.06 -7.60 -0.25
N LYS A 28 -11.44 -6.63 -0.92
CA LYS A 28 -10.14 -6.77 -1.58
C LYS A 28 -9.03 -6.53 -0.58
N LEU A 29 -7.89 -7.17 -0.80
CA LEU A 29 -6.66 -6.81 -0.09
C LEU A 29 -6.23 -5.41 -0.53
N VAL A 30 -5.81 -4.58 0.41
CA VAL A 30 -5.15 -3.30 0.17
C VAL A 30 -3.71 -3.42 0.58
N VAL A 31 -2.81 -2.92 -0.26
CA VAL A 31 -1.40 -2.79 0.06
C VAL A 31 -1.04 -1.32 -0.05
N VAL A 32 -0.61 -0.72 1.06
CA VAL A 32 -0.27 0.68 1.16
C VAL A 32 1.25 0.81 1.26
N ASP A 33 1.88 1.46 0.28
CA ASP A 33 3.28 1.89 0.32
C ASP A 33 3.38 3.27 0.96
N PHE A 34 3.83 3.31 2.22
CA PHE A 34 4.23 4.55 2.87
C PHE A 34 5.66 4.88 2.47
N THR A 35 5.79 5.92 1.65
CA THR A 35 7.02 6.32 0.98
C THR A 35 7.41 7.75 1.34
N ALA A 36 8.60 8.17 0.91
CA ALA A 36 9.04 9.56 1.01
C ALA A 36 9.91 9.92 -0.19
N SER A 37 9.81 11.16 -0.68
CA SER A 37 10.55 11.62 -1.86
C SER A 37 12.09 11.58 -1.69
N TRP A 38 12.58 11.71 -0.45
CA TRP A 38 14.01 11.65 -0.10
C TRP A 38 14.52 10.23 0.22
N CYS A 39 13.64 9.24 0.25
CA CYS A 39 13.98 7.86 0.58
C CYS A 39 14.58 7.11 -0.64
N GLY A 40 15.89 6.88 -0.62
CA GLY A 40 16.61 6.12 -1.64
C GLY A 40 16.04 4.70 -1.87
N PRO A 41 15.89 3.88 -0.81
CA PRO A 41 15.30 2.53 -0.93
C PRO A 41 13.89 2.51 -1.52
N CYS A 42 13.09 3.56 -1.28
CA CYS A 42 11.75 3.69 -1.82
C CYS A 42 11.75 3.79 -3.35
N ARG A 43 12.71 4.52 -3.94
CA ARG A 43 12.86 4.62 -5.39
C ARG A 43 13.20 3.27 -6.04
N ILE A 44 13.90 2.40 -5.31
CA ILE A 44 14.30 1.08 -5.80
C ILE A 44 13.12 0.11 -5.84
N ILE A 45 12.22 0.18 -4.86
CA ILE A 45 11.08 -0.72 -4.74
C ILE A 45 9.85 -0.24 -5.53
N ALA A 46 9.71 1.06 -5.77
CA ALA A 46 8.61 1.65 -6.52
C ALA A 46 8.29 0.98 -7.88
N PRO A 47 9.26 0.68 -8.77
CA PRO A 47 8.95 -0.01 -10.04
C PRO A 47 8.45 -1.44 -9.82
N LEU A 48 8.97 -2.15 -8.82
CA LEU A 48 8.46 -3.47 -8.45
C LEU A 48 7.02 -3.37 -7.93
N PHE A 49 6.74 -2.39 -7.06
CA PHE A 49 5.38 -2.17 -6.55
C PHE A 49 4.37 -1.89 -7.67
N ALA A 50 4.76 -1.08 -8.66
CA ALA A 50 3.93 -0.82 -9.84
C ALA A 50 3.74 -2.06 -10.73
N GLU A 51 4.76 -2.92 -10.86
CA GLU A 51 4.62 -4.20 -11.56
C GLU A 51 3.66 -5.14 -10.82
N LEU A 52 3.76 -5.20 -9.49
CA LEU A 52 2.87 -6.03 -8.67
C LEU A 52 1.42 -5.55 -8.78
N ALA A 53 1.18 -4.23 -8.82
CA ALA A 53 -0.15 -3.69 -9.07
C ALA A 53 -0.75 -4.24 -10.37
N LYS A 54 0.02 -4.23 -11.47
CA LYS A 54 -0.44 -4.78 -12.76
C LYS A 54 -0.69 -6.29 -12.73
N ARG A 55 0.04 -7.03 -11.89
CA ARG A 55 -0.09 -8.49 -11.77
C ARG A 55 -1.25 -8.92 -10.88
N PHE A 56 -1.55 -8.15 -9.83
CA PHE A 56 -2.58 -8.47 -8.85
C PHE A 56 -3.75 -7.47 -8.97
N VAL A 57 -4.53 -7.59 -10.04
CA VAL A 57 -5.67 -6.68 -10.33
C VAL A 57 -6.80 -6.74 -9.30
N ASP A 58 -6.87 -7.84 -8.54
CA ASP A 58 -7.80 -8.02 -7.42
C ASP A 58 -7.33 -7.39 -6.11
N VAL A 59 -6.15 -6.76 -6.10
CA VAL A 59 -5.56 -6.10 -4.93
C VAL A 59 -5.50 -4.60 -5.20
N LEU A 60 -5.87 -3.80 -4.20
CA LEU A 60 -5.79 -2.33 -4.27
C LEU A 60 -4.40 -1.89 -3.83
N PHE A 61 -3.67 -1.20 -4.70
CA PHE A 61 -2.34 -0.67 -4.39
C PHE A 61 -2.42 0.83 -4.16
N LEU A 62 -2.09 1.26 -2.95
CA LEU A 62 -2.07 2.67 -2.57
C LEU A 62 -0.64 3.12 -2.31
N LYS A 63 -0.33 4.38 -2.63
CA LYS A 63 0.92 5.03 -2.26
C LYS A 63 0.61 6.29 -1.47
N VAL A 64 1.25 6.43 -0.31
CA VAL A 64 1.11 7.59 0.57
C VAL A 64 2.51 8.18 0.80
N ASP A 65 2.71 9.44 0.42
CA ASP A 65 3.91 10.16 0.83
C ASP A 65 3.72 10.65 2.28
N VAL A 66 4.61 10.24 3.18
CA VAL A 66 4.53 10.56 4.61
C VAL A 66 4.74 12.05 4.89
N ASP A 67 5.42 12.78 4.00
CA ASP A 67 5.59 14.23 4.12
C ASP A 67 4.33 14.99 3.69
N GLU A 68 3.56 14.44 2.74
CA GLU A 68 2.29 15.01 2.29
C GLU A 68 1.13 14.69 3.26
N LEU A 69 1.02 13.45 3.73
CA LEU A 69 -0.02 13.01 4.67
C LEU A 69 0.55 12.62 6.04
N LYS A 70 1.25 13.56 6.67
CA LYS A 70 1.75 13.43 8.05
C LYS A 70 0.72 12.88 9.05
N PRO A 71 -0.53 13.41 9.14
CA PRO A 71 -1.49 12.90 10.12
C PRO A 71 -1.83 11.41 9.92
N VAL A 72 -1.85 10.92 8.68
CA VAL A 72 -2.06 9.50 8.39
C VAL A 72 -0.82 8.70 8.79
N ALA A 73 0.37 9.17 8.42
CA ALA A 73 1.62 8.50 8.80
C ALA A 73 1.78 8.38 10.33
N GLU A 74 1.42 9.41 11.08
CA GLU A 74 1.46 9.44 12.55
C GLU A 74 0.43 8.50 13.17
N GLU A 75 -0.83 8.54 12.72
CA GLU A 75 -1.90 7.66 13.19
C GLU A 75 -1.53 6.18 12.97
N TRP A 76 -0.90 5.87 11.84
CA TRP A 76 -0.49 4.51 11.45
C TRP A 76 0.91 4.13 11.97
N LYS A 77 1.54 5.00 12.78
CA LYS A 77 2.85 4.80 13.41
C LYS A 77 3.93 4.39 12.41
N ILE A 78 4.03 5.13 11.31
CA ILE A 78 5.02 4.92 10.27
C ILE A 78 6.31 5.65 10.66
N ASN A 79 7.29 4.88 11.11
CA ASN A 79 8.58 5.42 11.59
C ASN A 79 9.75 5.13 10.64
N ALA A 80 9.50 4.39 9.56
CA ALA A 80 10.53 3.99 8.60
C ALA A 80 9.93 3.88 7.20
N MET A 81 10.70 4.27 6.19
CA MET A 81 10.28 4.23 4.80
C MET A 81 11.26 3.39 3.96
N PRO A 82 10.77 2.58 2.99
CA PRO A 82 9.35 2.34 2.74
C PRO A 82 8.76 1.41 3.81
N THR A 83 7.50 1.60 4.15
CA THR A 83 6.72 0.64 4.95
C THR A 83 5.48 0.24 4.18
N PHE A 84 5.31 -1.06 3.98
CA PHE A 84 4.13 -1.62 3.36
C PHE A 84 3.17 -2.11 4.43
N VAL A 85 1.93 -1.65 4.38
CA VAL A 85 0.84 -2.13 5.25
C VAL A 85 -0.16 -2.90 4.42
N PHE A 86 -0.54 -4.08 4.91
CA PHE A 86 -1.51 -4.95 4.26
C PHE A 86 -2.81 -4.87 5.05
N LEU A 87 -3.90 -4.50 4.39
CA LEU A 87 -5.22 -4.40 5.00
C LEU A 87 -6.22 -5.28 4.28
N LYS A 88 -7.09 -5.93 5.03
CA LYS A 88 -8.21 -6.71 4.50
C LYS A 88 -9.41 -6.44 5.39
N GLU A 89 -10.54 -6.05 4.78
CA GLU A 89 -11.80 -5.78 5.50
C GLU A 89 -11.61 -4.78 6.67
N GLY A 90 -10.87 -3.70 6.42
CA GLY A 90 -10.61 -2.65 7.43
C GLY A 90 -9.57 -3.01 8.50
N VAL A 91 -9.04 -4.24 8.50
CA VAL A 91 -8.09 -4.71 9.51
C VAL A 91 -6.69 -4.85 8.91
N ILE A 92 -5.67 -4.44 9.67
CA ILE A 92 -4.27 -4.68 9.32
C ILE A 92 -3.96 -6.17 9.50
N VAL A 93 -3.65 -6.86 8.41
CA VAL A 93 -3.30 -8.29 8.42
C VAL A 93 -1.80 -8.54 8.43
N ASP A 94 -1.00 -7.59 7.94
CA ASP A 94 0.46 -7.70 7.91
C ASP A 94 1.14 -6.34 7.74
N LYS A 95 2.43 -6.27 8.06
CA LYS A 95 3.29 -5.10 7.88
C LYS A 95 4.68 -5.55 7.43
N LEU A 96 5.24 -4.89 6.43
CA LEU A 96 6.60 -5.11 5.95
C LEU A 96 7.36 -3.78 5.98
N VAL A 97 8.43 -3.72 6.76
CA VAL A 97 9.28 -2.53 6.84
C VAL A 97 10.52 -2.75 5.97
N GLY A 98 10.84 -1.75 5.15
CA GLY A 98 11.99 -1.74 4.26
C GLY A 98 11.71 -2.25 2.85
N ALA A 99 12.66 -1.96 1.95
CA ALA A 99 12.59 -2.31 0.53
C ALA A 99 12.97 -3.78 0.26
N ASN A 100 12.22 -4.73 0.81
CA ASN A 100 12.47 -6.16 0.61
C ASN A 100 11.73 -6.66 -0.65
N LYS A 101 12.50 -6.92 -1.72
CA LYS A 101 11.99 -7.36 -3.03
C LYS A 101 11.46 -8.79 -3.04
N ASP A 102 11.89 -9.63 -2.11
CA ASP A 102 11.52 -11.04 -2.02
C ASP A 102 10.28 -11.26 -1.16
N ASP A 103 10.18 -10.58 -0.01
CA ASP A 103 9.05 -10.71 0.91
C ASP A 103 7.78 -10.01 0.41
N LEU A 104 7.92 -8.83 -0.21
CA LEU A 104 6.78 -8.04 -0.67
C LEU A 104 5.83 -8.85 -1.58
N PRO A 105 6.28 -9.46 -2.69
CA PRO A 105 5.40 -10.26 -3.54
C PRO A 105 4.85 -11.51 -2.83
N LYS A 106 5.65 -12.16 -1.97
CA LYS A 106 5.22 -13.35 -1.22
C LYS A 106 4.08 -13.02 -0.26
N LYS A 107 4.20 -11.93 0.50
CA LYS A 107 3.17 -11.46 1.43
C LYS A 107 1.89 -11.06 0.69
N ILE A 108 2.00 -10.37 -0.45
CA ILE A 108 0.83 -10.05 -1.28
C ILE A 108 0.12 -11.33 -1.70
N MET A 109 0.85 -12.31 -2.24
CA MET A 109 0.28 -13.58 -2.69
C MET A 109 -0.39 -14.35 -1.54
N ILE A 110 0.23 -14.37 -0.35
CA ILE A 110 -0.34 -15.00 0.84
C ILE A 110 -1.67 -14.31 1.21
N HIS A 111 -1.69 -12.99 1.37
CA HIS A 111 -2.90 -12.31 1.88
C HIS A 111 -4.00 -12.11 0.83
N ALA A 112 -3.64 -12.13 -0.46
CA ALA A 112 -4.58 -12.01 -1.57
C ALA A 112 -5.38 -13.30 -1.80
N TYR A 113 -4.72 -14.47 -1.71
CA TYR A 113 -5.32 -15.75 -2.11
C TYR A 113 -5.50 -16.77 -0.99
N LYS A 114 -4.89 -16.56 0.18
CA LYS A 114 -5.12 -17.44 1.32
C LYS A 114 -6.45 -17.04 1.96
N GLN A 115 -7.45 -17.92 1.78
CA GLN A 115 -8.70 -17.94 2.55
C GLN A 115 -8.40 -18.24 4.01
#